data_AF-A0A081C9G3-F1
#
_entry.id   AF-A0A081C9G3-F1
#
_cell.length_a   1.000
_cell.length_b   1.000
_cell.length_c   1.000
_cell.angle_alpha   90.00
_cell.angle_beta   90.00
_cell.angle_gamma   90.00
#
_symmetry.space_group_name_H-M   'P 1'
#
loop_
_entity.id
_entity.type
_entity.pdbx_description
1 polymer ?
#
loop_
_entity_poly.entity_id
_entity_poly.type
_entity_poly.pdbx_seq_one_letter_code
_entity_poly.pdbx_strand_id
1 'polypeptide(L)'
;MATDVVILDKEALTGILKDIASQHLPHWLQEFGNGKTFTRSASKQKMSYEAFLEWANEDTLAEWIDGEVFMSSPASLQHQDMTDFLTSILRLFVEHYYLGIVISAPFQMKMKQGRQPDILYISKDHADRLKKTYLEGPADLVVEIVSPESIERDRGAKFIEYEAGGVAEYWLIDPIRHQVECYQLDEHGQYAIAFSGSNGIYRSNVLPGFWLRIEWLWQSPLPNVARTAWQIIGLDGLRRVLKELEQLE
;
A
#
# COMPACT_ATOMS: atom_id res chain seq x y z
N MET A 1 41.34 -23.19 -6.23
CA MET A 1 41.64 -21.77 -5.98
C MET A 1 40.51 -21.28 -5.09
N ALA A 2 40.83 -20.85 -3.86
CA ALA A 2 39.84 -20.41 -2.89
C ALA A 2 39.34 -19.02 -3.28
N THR A 3 38.02 -18.83 -3.30
CA THR A 3 37.38 -17.52 -3.49
C THR A 3 37.16 -16.94 -2.10
N ASP A 4 37.82 -15.83 -1.80
CA ASP A 4 37.65 -15.12 -0.54
C ASP A 4 36.28 -14.42 -0.53
N VAL A 5 35.31 -14.99 0.20
CA VAL A 5 34.07 -14.30 0.55
C VAL A 5 34.39 -13.28 1.63
N VAL A 6 34.39 -12.00 1.26
CA VAL A 6 34.59 -10.89 2.20
C VAL A 6 33.33 -10.74 3.06
N ILE A 7 33.36 -11.30 4.28
CA ILE A 7 32.34 -11.02 5.30
C ILE A 7 32.52 -9.57 5.75
N LEU A 8 31.64 -8.68 5.29
CA LEU A 8 31.63 -7.28 5.70
C LEU A 8 31.14 -7.14 7.15
N ASP A 9 31.97 -6.53 8.00
CA ASP A 9 31.63 -6.17 9.37
C ASP A 9 30.42 -5.21 9.42
N LYS A 10 29.62 -5.32 10.47
CA LYS A 10 28.43 -4.51 10.78
C LYS A 10 28.75 -3.00 10.78
N GLU A 11 29.98 -2.61 11.13
CA GLU A 11 30.42 -1.21 11.04
C GLU A 11 30.61 -0.74 9.58
N ALA A 12 31.09 -1.61 8.68
CA ALA A 12 31.26 -1.31 7.26
C ALA A 12 29.91 -1.13 6.54
N LEU A 13 28.92 -1.98 6.84
CA LEU A 13 27.55 -1.82 6.34
C LEU A 13 26.90 -0.52 6.82
N THR A 14 27.21 -0.09 8.04
CA THR A 14 26.69 1.17 8.61
C THR A 14 27.30 2.39 7.92
N GLY A 15 28.57 2.31 7.48
CA GLY A 15 29.26 3.36 6.72
C GLY A 15 28.71 3.55 5.31
N ILE A 16 28.55 2.48 4.54
CA ILE A 16 28.04 2.52 3.15
C ILE A 16 26.64 3.11 3.10
N LEU A 17 25.78 2.78 4.07
CA LEU A 17 24.42 3.31 4.14
C LEU A 17 24.40 4.82 4.46
N LYS A 18 25.38 5.36 5.19
CA LYS A 18 25.47 6.80 5.50
C LYS A 18 25.88 7.63 4.28
N ASP A 19 26.79 7.14 3.44
CA ASP A 19 27.26 7.85 2.25
C ASP A 19 26.22 7.95 1.13
N ILE A 20 25.34 6.96 1.00
CA ILE A 20 24.23 6.98 0.03
C ILE A 20 23.15 8.00 0.44
N ALA A 21 23.04 8.30 1.73
CA ALA A 21 22.06 9.24 2.26
C ALA A 21 22.44 10.72 2.05
N SER A 22 23.70 11.01 1.72
CA SER A 22 24.24 12.37 1.63
C SER A 22 24.29 12.96 0.22
N GLN A 23 23.73 12.28 -0.79
CA GLN A 23 23.76 12.78 -2.16
C GLN A 23 22.49 13.58 -2.51
N HIS A 24 22.71 14.84 -2.90
CA HIS A 24 21.73 15.90 -3.07
C HIS A 24 20.58 15.58 -4.04
N LEU A 25 19.37 15.96 -3.65
CA LEU A 25 18.19 15.92 -4.50
C LEU A 25 18.20 17.05 -5.54
N PRO A 26 17.71 16.81 -6.76
CA PRO A 26 17.60 17.84 -7.79
C PRO A 26 16.64 18.99 -7.39
N HIS A 27 17.02 20.22 -7.73
CA HIS A 27 16.33 21.47 -7.37
C HIS A 27 14.93 21.67 -8.00
N TRP A 28 14.51 20.86 -8.98
CA TRP A 28 13.29 21.12 -9.77
C TRP A 28 11.96 20.66 -9.12
N LEU A 29 11.96 20.29 -7.84
CA LEU A 29 10.82 19.76 -7.08
C LEU A 29 9.88 20.83 -6.45
N GLN A 30 9.96 22.12 -6.86
CA GLN A 30 9.31 23.23 -6.13
C GLN A 30 8.12 23.93 -6.81
N GLU A 31 7.64 23.50 -7.96
CA GLU A 31 6.51 24.17 -8.59
C GLU A 31 5.48 23.14 -9.02
N PHE A 32 4.29 23.14 -8.39
CA PHE A 32 2.98 23.13 -9.05
C PHE A 32 1.87 23.21 -7.98
N GLY A 33 0.99 24.21 -8.13
CA GLY A 33 -0.08 24.54 -7.19
C GLY A 33 -1.46 23.98 -7.58
N ASN A 34 -2.26 23.78 -6.53
CA ASN A 34 -3.71 23.60 -6.41
C ASN A 34 -4.56 23.53 -7.69
N GLY A 35 -4.97 22.31 -8.06
CA GLY A 35 -6.17 22.04 -8.86
C GLY A 35 -7.35 21.68 -7.95
N LYS A 36 -8.53 22.25 -8.22
CA LYS A 36 -9.82 21.76 -7.67
C LYS A 36 -10.37 20.72 -8.64
N THR A 37 -10.90 19.60 -8.16
CA THR A 37 -11.57 18.62 -9.04
C THR A 37 -12.75 17.90 -8.41
N PHE A 38 -13.72 17.56 -9.26
CA PHE A 38 -15.04 17.00 -8.95
C PHE A 38 -15.09 15.52 -9.34
N THR A 39 -15.57 14.61 -8.47
CA THR A 39 -15.99 13.26 -8.89
C THR A 39 -17.36 13.32 -9.55
N ARG A 40 -17.48 12.79 -10.77
CA ARG A 40 -18.70 12.84 -11.59
C ARG A 40 -19.14 11.41 -11.91
N SER A 41 -20.41 11.07 -11.66
CA SER A 41 -21.01 9.83 -12.19
C SER A 41 -20.91 9.87 -13.72
N ALA A 42 -20.30 8.83 -14.32
CA ALA A 42 -20.13 8.74 -15.76
C ALA A 42 -21.34 8.11 -16.46
N SER A 43 -22.17 7.36 -15.73
CA SER A 43 -23.36 6.68 -16.25
C SER A 43 -24.52 6.80 -15.28
N LYS A 44 -25.66 7.33 -15.76
CA LYS A 44 -26.96 7.23 -15.04
C LYS A 44 -27.62 5.87 -15.23
N GLN A 45 -27.07 5.00 -16.08
CA GLN A 45 -27.63 3.70 -16.37
C GLN A 45 -26.93 2.64 -15.50
N LYS A 46 -27.72 1.91 -14.71
CA LYS A 46 -27.22 0.81 -13.90
C LYS A 46 -26.73 -0.33 -14.79
N MET A 47 -25.57 -0.90 -14.44
CA MET A 47 -24.98 -2.08 -15.07
C MET A 47 -24.62 -3.12 -14.01
N SER A 48 -24.57 -4.41 -14.40
CA SER A 48 -24.02 -5.44 -13.52
C SER A 48 -22.51 -5.25 -13.36
N TYR A 49 -21.93 -5.94 -12.37
CA TYR A 49 -20.48 -5.86 -12.16
C TYR A 49 -19.70 -6.50 -13.32
N GLU A 50 -20.22 -7.56 -13.91
CA GLU A 50 -19.63 -8.23 -15.08
C GLU A 50 -19.64 -7.29 -16.29
N ALA A 51 -20.77 -6.61 -16.54
CA ALA A 51 -20.85 -5.60 -17.58
C ALA A 51 -19.91 -4.41 -17.32
N PHE A 52 -19.69 -4.04 -16.06
CA PHE A 52 -18.69 -3.05 -15.69
C PHE A 52 -17.26 -3.51 -16.02
N LEU A 53 -16.90 -4.77 -15.72
CA LEU A 53 -15.59 -5.33 -16.06
C LEU A 53 -15.37 -5.45 -17.58
N GLU A 54 -16.42 -5.68 -18.36
CA GLU A 54 -16.35 -5.67 -19.83
C GLU A 54 -16.25 -4.26 -20.42
N TRP A 55 -16.87 -3.28 -19.75
CA TRP A 55 -16.82 -1.88 -20.15
C TRP A 55 -15.49 -1.21 -19.80
N ALA A 56 -14.93 -1.52 -18.62
CA ALA A 56 -13.67 -0.99 -18.13
C ALA A 56 -12.47 -1.64 -18.84
N ASN A 57 -11.40 -0.87 -18.99
CA ASN A 57 -10.10 -1.35 -19.46
C ASN A 57 -9.00 -0.99 -18.45
N GLU A 58 -7.75 -1.33 -18.75
CA GLU A 58 -6.60 -1.08 -17.86
C GLU A 58 -6.37 0.41 -17.53
N ASP A 59 -6.86 1.32 -18.38
CA ASP A 59 -6.77 2.77 -18.18
C ASP A 59 -7.99 3.37 -17.44
N THR A 60 -8.98 2.55 -17.09
CA THR A 60 -10.23 3.00 -16.48
C THR A 60 -10.11 3.03 -14.96
N LEU A 61 -9.91 4.23 -14.40
CA LEU A 61 -9.95 4.46 -12.95
C LEU A 61 -11.38 4.67 -12.48
N ALA A 62 -12.04 3.60 -12.04
CA ALA A 62 -13.44 3.68 -11.64
C ALA A 62 -13.81 2.68 -10.54
N GLU A 63 -14.83 3.03 -9.76
CA GLU A 63 -15.51 2.13 -8.84
C GLU A 63 -16.92 1.82 -9.32
N TRP A 64 -17.39 0.60 -9.07
CA TRP A 64 -18.76 0.17 -9.31
C TRP A 64 -19.52 0.14 -7.98
N ILE A 65 -20.54 1.00 -7.83
CA ILE A 65 -21.29 1.16 -6.57
C ILE A 65 -22.79 1.10 -6.87
N ASP A 66 -23.49 0.11 -6.32
CA ASP A 66 -24.95 -0.11 -6.44
C ASP A 66 -25.46 -0.11 -7.89
N GLY A 67 -24.63 -0.66 -8.79
CA GLY A 67 -24.88 -0.73 -10.22
C GLY A 67 -24.36 0.47 -11.03
N GLU A 68 -23.82 1.50 -10.40
CA GLU A 68 -23.39 2.73 -11.06
C GLU A 68 -21.86 2.85 -11.10
N VAL A 69 -21.36 3.56 -12.11
CA VAL A 69 -19.91 3.75 -12.32
C VAL A 69 -19.49 5.14 -11.85
N PHE A 70 -18.52 5.16 -10.94
CA PHE A 70 -17.93 6.36 -10.36
C PHE A 70 -16.49 6.50 -10.83
N MET A 71 -16.22 7.52 -11.65
CA MET A 71 -14.87 7.79 -12.14
C MET A 71 -14.03 8.49 -11.07
N SER A 72 -12.79 8.04 -10.92
CA SER A 72 -11.79 8.71 -10.10
C SER A 72 -11.19 9.90 -10.85
N SER A 73 -10.81 10.93 -10.09
CA SER A 73 -9.97 12.01 -10.64
C SER A 73 -8.52 11.53 -10.72
N PRO A 74 -7.68 12.14 -11.58
CA PRO A 74 -6.25 11.87 -11.57
C PRO A 74 -5.63 12.09 -10.18
N ALA A 75 -4.74 11.20 -9.77
CA ALA A 75 -4.00 11.31 -8.51
C ALA A 75 -3.04 12.51 -8.53
N SER A 76 -2.82 13.11 -7.36
CA SER A 76 -1.76 14.13 -7.20
C SER A 76 -0.38 13.47 -7.17
N LEU A 77 0.69 14.22 -7.47
CA LEU A 77 2.05 13.70 -7.34
C LEU A 77 2.35 13.19 -5.92
N GLN A 78 1.89 13.91 -4.89
CA GLN A 78 2.05 13.49 -3.49
C GLN A 78 1.36 12.15 -3.20
N HIS A 79 0.16 11.93 -3.76
CA HIS A 79 -0.57 10.67 -3.64
C HIS A 79 0.17 9.54 -4.35
N GLN A 80 0.64 9.80 -5.58
CA GLN A 80 1.37 8.80 -6.35
C GLN A 80 2.70 8.41 -5.69
N ASP A 81 3.52 9.39 -5.27
CA ASP A 81 4.80 9.15 -4.60
C ASP A 81 4.62 8.31 -3.32
N MET A 82 3.58 8.62 -2.53
CA MET A 82 3.23 7.87 -1.32
C MET A 82 2.78 6.44 -1.65
N THR A 83 1.93 6.28 -2.67
CA THR A 83 1.44 4.97 -3.13
C THR A 83 2.60 4.09 -3.59
N ASP A 84 3.51 4.64 -4.40
CA ASP A 84 4.67 3.94 -4.94
C ASP A 84 5.65 3.55 -3.84
N PHE A 85 5.91 4.46 -2.89
CA PHE A 85 6.76 4.18 -1.73
C PHE A 85 6.21 3.04 -0.88
N LEU A 86 4.94 3.13 -0.47
CA LEU A 86 4.28 2.12 0.37
C LEU A 86 4.18 0.78 -0.34
N THR A 87 3.75 0.77 -1.61
CA THR A 87 3.67 -0.45 -2.42
C THR A 87 5.02 -1.12 -2.52
N SER A 88 6.09 -0.34 -2.75
CA SER A 88 7.43 -0.89 -2.90
C SER A 88 7.96 -1.54 -1.62
N ILE A 89 7.81 -0.88 -0.46
CA ILE A 89 8.29 -1.45 0.81
C ILE A 89 7.46 -2.65 1.24
N LEU A 90 6.15 -2.63 0.99
CA LEU A 90 5.26 -3.76 1.26
C LEU A 90 5.61 -4.96 0.37
N ARG A 91 5.79 -4.75 -0.94
CA ARG A 91 6.20 -5.80 -1.89
C ARG A 91 7.51 -6.45 -1.49
N LEU A 92 8.56 -5.65 -1.25
CA LEU A 92 9.87 -6.16 -0.85
C LEU A 92 9.78 -7.02 0.42
N PHE A 93 9.00 -6.59 1.41
CA PHE A 93 8.79 -7.36 2.63
C PHE A 93 8.02 -8.66 2.37
N VAL A 94 6.89 -8.58 1.67
CA VAL A 94 6.02 -9.72 1.39
C VAL A 94 6.73 -10.78 0.54
N GLU A 95 7.48 -10.38 -0.47
CA GLU A 95 8.27 -11.27 -1.34
C GLU A 95 9.40 -11.93 -0.56
N HIS A 96 10.15 -11.17 0.25
CA HIS A 96 11.24 -11.70 1.05
C HIS A 96 10.81 -12.83 2.00
N TYR A 97 9.60 -12.72 2.57
CA TYR A 97 9.05 -13.68 3.50
C TYR A 97 8.05 -14.66 2.87
N TYR A 98 7.80 -14.59 1.56
CA TYR A 98 6.82 -15.40 0.83
C TYR A 98 5.41 -15.38 1.45
N LEU A 99 4.94 -14.17 1.80
CA LEU A 99 3.70 -13.99 2.56
C LEU A 99 2.45 -13.84 1.69
N GLY A 100 2.57 -13.60 0.39
CA GLY A 100 1.44 -13.34 -0.49
C GLY A 100 1.78 -12.39 -1.63
N ILE A 101 0.83 -11.54 -2.01
CA ILE A 101 0.93 -10.61 -3.14
C ILE A 101 0.47 -9.22 -2.69
N VAL A 102 1.17 -8.18 -3.15
CA VAL A 102 0.76 -6.77 -2.97
C VAL A 102 0.46 -6.16 -4.34
N ILE A 103 -0.73 -5.58 -4.50
CA ILE A 103 -1.22 -5.01 -5.75
C ILE A 103 -1.61 -3.56 -5.50
N SER A 104 -1.19 -2.64 -6.38
CA SER A 104 -1.62 -1.25 -6.36
C SER A 104 -2.73 -1.02 -7.40
N ALA A 105 -3.50 0.04 -7.23
CA ALA A 105 -4.44 0.50 -8.26
C ALA A 105 -3.71 0.79 -9.61
N PRO A 106 -4.38 0.61 -10.76
CA PRO A 106 -5.75 0.09 -10.91
C PRO A 106 -5.82 -1.44 -10.77
N PHE A 107 -6.64 -1.91 -9.84
CA PHE A 107 -7.03 -3.31 -9.72
C PHE A 107 -8.34 -3.39 -8.93
N GLN A 108 -9.34 -4.10 -9.45
CA GLN A 108 -10.65 -4.13 -8.80
C GLN A 108 -10.67 -5.11 -7.61
N MET A 109 -11.43 -4.78 -6.58
CA MET A 109 -11.79 -5.67 -5.48
C MET A 109 -13.31 -5.77 -5.41
N LYS A 110 -13.83 -6.97 -5.68
CA LYS A 110 -15.25 -7.24 -5.69
C LYS A 110 -15.71 -7.78 -4.34
N MET A 111 -16.50 -6.99 -3.62
CA MET A 111 -17.27 -7.43 -2.46
C MET A 111 -18.74 -7.17 -2.72
N LYS A 112 -19.42 -6.40 -1.84
CA LYS A 112 -20.74 -5.85 -2.16
C LYS A 112 -20.63 -4.93 -3.37
N GLN A 113 -19.72 -3.96 -3.30
CA GLN A 113 -19.36 -3.06 -4.41
C GLN A 113 -18.09 -3.56 -5.13
N GLY A 114 -17.76 -2.94 -6.25
CA GLY A 114 -16.49 -3.08 -6.95
C GLY A 114 -15.65 -1.86 -6.62
N ARG A 115 -14.71 -2.03 -5.69
CA ARG A 115 -13.82 -0.95 -5.23
C ARG A 115 -12.48 -1.04 -5.93
N GLN A 116 -11.75 0.06 -5.96
CA GLN A 116 -10.39 0.11 -6.48
C GLN A 116 -9.47 0.75 -5.44
N PRO A 117 -9.09 0.02 -4.37
CA PRO A 117 -8.25 0.60 -3.33
C PRO A 117 -6.85 0.91 -3.85
N ASP A 118 -6.19 1.89 -3.24
CA ASP A 118 -4.84 2.30 -3.67
C ASP A 118 -3.82 1.16 -3.55
N ILE A 119 -3.88 0.39 -2.44
CA ILE A 119 -3.02 -0.79 -2.23
C ILE A 119 -3.83 -1.91 -1.57
N LEU A 120 -3.64 -3.12 -2.10
CA LEU A 120 -4.16 -4.38 -1.59
C LEU A 120 -2.99 -5.28 -1.19
N TYR A 121 -3.10 -5.96 -0.05
CA TYR A 121 -2.32 -7.16 0.23
C TYR A 121 -3.24 -8.37 0.38
N ILE A 122 -2.87 -9.44 -0.31
CA ILE A 122 -3.57 -10.73 -0.29
C ILE A 122 -2.57 -11.76 0.20
N SER A 123 -2.88 -12.41 1.31
CA SER A 123 -2.08 -13.50 1.86
C SER A 123 -2.05 -14.69 0.92
N LYS A 124 -0.97 -15.48 1.00
CA LYS A 124 -0.84 -16.72 0.22
C LYS A 124 -2.00 -17.70 0.44
N ASP A 125 -2.63 -17.67 1.61
CA ASP A 125 -3.74 -18.56 1.98
C ASP A 125 -5.05 -18.13 1.30
N HIS A 126 -5.12 -16.90 0.79
CA HIS A 126 -6.26 -16.32 0.07
C HIS A 126 -5.98 -16.07 -1.42
N ALA A 127 -4.89 -16.63 -1.96
CA ALA A 127 -4.49 -16.41 -3.36
C ALA A 127 -5.52 -16.95 -4.37
N ASP A 128 -6.39 -17.88 -3.98
CA ASP A 128 -7.49 -18.43 -4.80
C ASP A 128 -8.58 -17.38 -5.15
N ARG A 129 -8.67 -16.31 -4.36
CA ARG A 129 -9.54 -15.16 -4.60
C ARG A 129 -9.10 -14.33 -5.81
N LEU A 130 -7.81 -14.37 -6.16
CA LEU A 130 -7.25 -13.55 -7.21
C LEU A 130 -7.72 -14.02 -8.59
N LYS A 131 -8.33 -13.12 -9.34
CA LYS A 131 -8.72 -13.31 -10.75
C LYS A 131 -7.84 -12.43 -11.64
N LYS A 132 -8.03 -12.55 -12.95
CA LYS A 132 -7.18 -11.88 -13.95
C LYS A 132 -7.14 -10.35 -13.77
N THR A 133 -8.28 -9.74 -13.45
CA THR A 133 -8.45 -8.27 -13.41
C THR A 133 -9.05 -7.76 -12.10
N TYR A 134 -9.36 -8.67 -11.17
CA TYR A 134 -9.98 -8.32 -9.91
C TYR A 134 -9.71 -9.36 -8.82
N LEU A 135 -9.92 -8.97 -7.57
CA LEU A 135 -9.98 -9.84 -6.41
C LEU A 135 -11.45 -10.17 -6.09
N GLU A 136 -11.80 -11.45 -5.98
CA GLU A 136 -13.13 -11.88 -5.51
C GLU A 136 -13.15 -11.99 -3.98
N GLY A 137 -13.88 -11.11 -3.31
CA GLY A 137 -13.90 -11.00 -1.86
C GLY A 137 -12.87 -10.00 -1.30
N PRO A 138 -12.72 -9.95 0.03
CA PRO A 138 -11.85 -8.98 0.69
C PRO A 138 -10.37 -9.32 0.51
N ALA A 139 -9.55 -8.27 0.42
CA ALA A 139 -8.12 -8.34 0.68
C ALA A 139 -7.85 -8.47 2.19
N ASP A 140 -6.67 -8.97 2.55
CA ASP A 140 -6.25 -9.09 3.95
C ASP A 140 -5.85 -7.74 4.53
N LEU A 141 -5.21 -6.88 3.72
CA LEU A 141 -4.99 -5.47 4.02
C LEU A 141 -5.44 -4.61 2.86
N VAL A 142 -6.13 -3.52 3.19
CA VAL A 142 -6.43 -2.42 2.28
C VAL A 142 -5.77 -1.13 2.80
N VAL A 143 -5.10 -0.39 1.92
CA VAL A 143 -4.57 0.94 2.22
C VAL A 143 -5.23 1.94 1.27
N GLU A 144 -5.73 3.04 1.83
CA GLU A 144 -6.26 4.19 1.07
C GLU A 144 -5.47 5.44 1.48
N ILE A 145 -4.97 6.16 0.49
CA ILE A 145 -4.31 7.45 0.67
C ILE A 145 -5.34 8.52 0.30
N VAL A 146 -5.82 9.19 1.33
CA VAL A 146 -6.96 10.09 1.25
C VAL A 146 -6.59 11.36 0.46
N SER A 147 -7.41 11.71 -0.52
CA SER A 147 -7.40 13.01 -1.19
C SER A 147 -8.50 13.91 -0.62
N PRO A 148 -8.49 15.24 -0.83
CA PRO A 148 -9.56 16.13 -0.38
C PRO A 148 -10.98 15.63 -0.76
N GLU A 149 -11.10 14.99 -1.91
CA GLU A 149 -12.35 14.49 -2.49
C GLU A 149 -12.75 13.10 -1.98
N SER A 150 -11.85 12.35 -1.36
CA SER A 150 -12.10 10.98 -0.90
C SER A 150 -12.33 10.87 0.61
N ILE A 151 -11.96 11.89 1.42
CA ILE A 151 -12.10 11.91 2.89
C ILE A 151 -13.44 11.33 3.38
N GLU A 152 -14.56 11.86 2.89
CA GLU A 152 -15.89 11.45 3.35
C GLU A 152 -16.23 10.02 2.96
N ARG A 153 -15.76 9.57 1.79
CA ARG A 153 -16.02 8.21 1.29
C ARG A 153 -15.16 7.18 2.02
N ASP A 154 -13.88 7.48 2.19
CA ASP A 154 -12.90 6.56 2.78
C ASP A 154 -13.13 6.37 4.29
N ARG A 155 -13.50 7.43 5.01
CA ARG A 155 -13.88 7.38 6.44
C ARG A 155 -15.34 6.99 6.69
N GLY A 156 -16.17 6.96 5.66
CA GLY A 156 -17.61 6.70 5.76
C GLY A 156 -18.00 5.41 5.06
N ALA A 157 -18.41 5.52 3.79
CA ALA A 157 -18.98 4.41 3.04
C ALA A 157 -18.01 3.23 2.87
N LYS A 158 -16.73 3.48 2.55
CA LYS A 158 -15.73 2.42 2.38
C LYS A 158 -15.38 1.77 3.72
N PHE A 159 -15.22 2.55 4.79
CA PHE A 159 -14.98 2.00 6.13
C PHE A 159 -16.03 0.95 6.50
N ILE A 160 -17.32 1.32 6.40
CA ILE A 160 -18.44 0.42 6.71
C ILE A 160 -18.44 -0.80 5.78
N GLU A 161 -18.14 -0.60 4.50
CA GLU A 161 -18.12 -1.68 3.52
C GLU A 161 -16.96 -2.67 3.76
N TYR A 162 -15.76 -2.17 4.08
CA TYR A 162 -14.57 -2.98 4.34
C TYR A 162 -14.73 -3.76 5.65
N GLU A 163 -15.30 -3.13 6.68
CA GLU A 163 -15.66 -3.78 7.94
C GLU A 163 -16.64 -4.93 7.69
N ALA A 164 -17.78 -4.64 7.06
CA ALA A 164 -18.80 -5.64 6.77
C ALA A 164 -18.33 -6.71 5.76
N GLY A 165 -17.38 -6.36 4.89
CA GLY A 165 -16.78 -7.23 3.90
C GLY A 165 -15.69 -8.16 4.46
N GLY A 166 -15.22 -7.92 5.68
CA GLY A 166 -14.22 -8.75 6.34
C GLY A 166 -12.78 -8.45 5.95
N VAL A 167 -12.47 -7.22 5.51
CA VAL A 167 -11.08 -6.79 5.31
C VAL A 167 -10.41 -6.72 6.68
N ALA A 168 -9.39 -7.56 6.91
CA ALA A 168 -8.85 -7.78 8.26
C ALA A 168 -8.05 -6.58 8.81
N GLU A 169 -7.39 -5.82 7.95
CA GLU A 169 -6.69 -4.59 8.32
C GLU A 169 -6.93 -3.48 7.30
N TYR A 170 -7.23 -2.27 7.78
CA TYR A 170 -7.55 -1.13 6.93
C TYR A 170 -6.74 0.11 7.35
N TRP A 171 -5.95 0.67 6.43
CA TRP A 171 -5.16 1.87 6.68
C TRP A 171 -5.74 3.06 5.91
N LEU A 172 -5.97 4.15 6.65
CA LEU A 172 -6.32 5.45 6.14
C LEU A 172 -5.14 6.41 6.34
N ILE A 173 -4.57 6.89 5.25
CA ILE A 173 -3.43 7.81 5.28
C ILE A 173 -3.88 9.16 4.74
N ASP A 174 -3.90 10.19 5.58
CA ASP A 174 -4.26 11.56 5.20
C ASP A 174 -2.97 12.40 5.08
N PRO A 175 -2.40 12.57 3.87
CA PRO A 175 -1.18 13.35 3.65
C PRO A 175 -1.38 14.85 3.83
N ILE A 176 -2.61 15.35 3.90
CA ILE A 176 -2.90 16.77 4.12
C ILE A 176 -2.87 17.09 5.61
N ARG A 177 -3.43 16.20 6.43
CA ARG A 177 -3.46 16.35 7.89
C ARG A 177 -2.26 15.70 8.58
N HIS A 178 -1.41 15.00 7.84
CA HIS A 178 -0.33 14.16 8.38
C HIS A 178 -0.84 13.18 9.44
N GLN A 179 -1.91 12.47 9.12
CA GLN A 179 -2.58 11.55 10.03
C GLN A 179 -2.65 10.16 9.41
N VAL A 180 -2.30 9.14 10.18
CA VAL A 180 -2.57 7.74 9.85
C VAL A 180 -3.55 7.18 10.86
N GLU A 181 -4.54 6.45 10.36
CA GLU A 181 -5.40 5.59 11.16
C GLU A 181 -5.29 4.16 10.61
N CYS A 182 -5.01 3.21 11.49
CA CYS A 182 -4.99 1.79 11.15
C CYS A 182 -6.06 1.09 11.97
N TYR A 183 -6.95 0.38 11.30
CA TYR A 183 -8.04 -0.37 11.88
C TYR A 183 -7.79 -1.86 11.71
N GLN A 184 -8.16 -2.65 12.71
CA GLN A 184 -8.07 -4.09 12.70
C GLN A 184 -9.44 -4.67 13.01
N LEU A 185 -9.86 -5.64 12.21
CA LEU A 185 -11.12 -6.34 12.41
C LEU A 185 -10.99 -7.30 13.59
N ASP A 186 -11.87 -7.17 14.57
CA ASP A 186 -11.91 -8.05 15.73
C ASP A 186 -12.71 -9.35 15.47
N GLU A 187 -12.77 -10.20 16.48
CA GLU A 187 -13.51 -11.47 16.43
C GLU A 187 -15.03 -11.31 16.29
N HIS A 188 -15.56 -10.10 16.51
CA HIS A 188 -16.97 -9.76 16.34
C HIS A 188 -17.25 -9.14 14.96
N GLY A 189 -16.24 -9.02 14.09
CA GLY A 189 -16.37 -8.40 12.78
C GLY A 189 -16.49 -6.89 12.84
N GLN A 190 -15.93 -6.24 13.88
CA GLN A 190 -15.92 -4.80 14.04
C GLN A 190 -14.49 -4.25 14.00
N TYR A 191 -14.32 -3.06 13.43
CA TYR A 191 -13.05 -2.38 13.40
C TYR A 191 -12.72 -1.72 14.74
N ALA A 192 -11.61 -2.16 15.33
CA ALA A 192 -10.94 -1.46 16.42
C ALA A 192 -9.81 -0.59 15.88
N ILE A 193 -9.64 0.61 16.43
CA ILE A 193 -8.50 1.48 16.09
C ILE A 193 -7.23 0.92 16.72
N ALA A 194 -6.35 0.36 15.88
CA ALA A 194 -5.06 -0.18 16.29
C ALA A 194 -3.98 0.91 16.38
N PHE A 195 -4.11 1.95 15.56
CA PHE A 195 -3.23 3.12 15.59
C PHE A 195 -3.94 4.36 15.10
N SER A 196 -3.62 5.50 15.72
CA SER A 196 -4.04 6.83 15.25
C SER A 196 -2.98 7.84 15.62
N GLY A 197 -2.38 8.50 14.64
CA GLY A 197 -1.45 9.58 14.90
C GLY A 197 -0.59 9.98 13.70
N SER A 198 0.30 10.92 13.97
CA SER A 198 1.26 11.47 13.00
C SER A 198 2.70 11.00 13.24
N ASN A 199 2.96 10.25 14.32
CA ASN A 199 4.30 9.81 14.71
C ASN A 199 4.25 8.47 15.45
N GLY A 200 5.41 7.81 15.56
CA GLY A 200 5.55 6.51 16.19
C GLY A 200 5.69 5.36 15.19
N ILE A 201 5.60 4.15 15.71
CA ILE A 201 5.78 2.93 14.90
C ILE A 201 4.50 2.10 14.95
N TYR A 202 3.88 1.91 13.80
CA TYR A 202 2.79 0.96 13.62
C TYR A 202 3.33 -0.45 13.30
N ARG A 203 2.63 -1.49 13.74
CA ARG A 203 2.93 -2.90 13.43
C ARG A 203 1.69 -3.53 12.86
N SER A 204 1.82 -4.12 11.69
CA SER A 204 0.70 -4.81 11.05
C SER A 204 0.40 -6.11 11.77
N ASN A 205 -0.88 -6.44 11.90
CA ASN A 205 -1.35 -7.73 12.40
C ASN A 205 -1.42 -8.77 11.27
N VAL A 206 -1.82 -8.35 10.07
CA VAL A 206 -1.95 -9.26 8.90
C VAL A 206 -0.64 -9.51 8.17
N LEU A 207 0.38 -8.66 8.40
CA LEU A 207 1.75 -8.86 7.93
C LEU A 207 2.70 -9.05 9.13
N PRO A 208 2.83 -10.27 9.67
CA PRO A 208 3.67 -10.53 10.84
C PRO A 208 5.12 -10.07 10.63
N GLY A 209 5.59 -9.20 11.53
CA GLY A 209 6.95 -8.63 11.48
C GLY A 209 7.06 -7.34 10.67
N PHE A 210 6.04 -6.97 9.87
CA PHE A 210 6.02 -5.67 9.20
C PHE A 210 5.76 -4.56 10.21
N TRP A 211 6.53 -3.49 10.09
CA TRP A 211 6.34 -2.27 10.87
C TRP A 211 6.62 -1.03 10.02
N LEU A 212 5.93 0.05 10.34
CA LEU A 212 6.05 1.33 9.64
C LEU A 212 6.31 2.44 10.65
N ARG A 213 7.38 3.21 10.44
CA ARG A 213 7.58 4.47 11.15
C ARG A 213 6.74 5.54 10.45
N ILE A 214 5.76 6.10 11.15
CA ILE A 214 4.74 6.98 10.54
C ILE A 214 5.35 8.30 10.05
N GLU A 215 6.38 8.79 10.72
CA GLU A 215 7.09 10.01 10.35
C GLU A 215 7.82 9.90 9.00
N TRP A 216 7.98 8.69 8.43
CA TRP A 216 8.51 8.52 7.08
C TRP A 216 7.57 9.09 6.01
N LEU A 217 6.25 8.99 6.23
CA LEU A 217 5.24 9.38 5.26
C LEU A 217 5.18 10.89 5.05
N TRP A 218 5.71 11.69 5.98
CA TRP A 218 5.65 13.14 5.95
C TRP A 218 6.93 13.79 5.43
N GLN A 219 7.91 12.99 4.98
CA GLN A 219 9.18 13.50 4.48
C GLN A 219 9.06 13.90 3.01
N SER A 220 9.76 14.97 2.65
CA SER A 220 9.89 15.42 1.27
C SER A 220 11.37 15.60 0.95
N PRO A 221 11.98 14.68 0.16
CA PRO A 221 11.38 13.49 -0.41
C PRO A 221 11.06 12.42 0.64
N LEU A 222 10.24 11.44 0.26
CA LEU A 222 10.08 10.21 1.02
C LEU A 222 11.42 9.48 1.20
N PRO A 223 11.57 8.64 2.23
CA PRO A 223 12.80 7.90 2.45
C PRO A 223 13.17 7.00 1.28
N ASN A 224 14.47 6.70 1.15
CA ASN A 224 14.94 5.73 0.17
C ASN A 224 14.28 4.35 0.41
N VAL A 225 13.59 3.83 -0.61
CA VAL A 225 12.83 2.57 -0.56
C VAL A 225 13.70 1.39 -0.12
N ALA A 226 14.85 1.18 -0.76
CA ALA A 226 15.71 0.03 -0.47
C ALA A 226 16.22 0.05 0.98
N ARG A 227 16.67 1.21 1.46
CA ARG A 227 17.11 1.38 2.84
C ARG A 227 15.98 1.14 3.84
N THR A 228 14.79 1.64 3.52
CA THR A 228 13.60 1.49 4.36
C THR A 228 13.19 0.02 4.44
N ALA A 229 13.10 -0.67 3.30
CA ALA A 229 12.79 -2.10 3.24
C ALA A 229 13.78 -2.92 4.07
N TRP A 230 15.08 -2.66 3.97
CA TRP A 230 16.09 -3.35 4.80
C TRP A 230 15.99 -3.05 6.29
N GLN A 231 15.54 -1.85 6.68
CA GLN A 231 15.25 -1.56 8.08
C GLN A 231 14.06 -2.39 8.58
N ILE A 232 13.01 -2.52 7.77
CA ILE A 232 11.82 -3.31 8.12
C ILE A 232 12.15 -4.80 8.19
N ILE A 233 12.81 -5.33 7.15
CA ILE A 233 13.25 -6.74 7.05
C ILE A 233 14.21 -7.11 8.20
N GLY A 234 15.09 -6.18 8.57
CA GLY A 234 16.01 -6.34 9.69
C GLY A 234 17.14 -7.33 9.45
N LEU A 235 17.95 -7.54 10.50
CA LEU A 235 19.15 -8.38 10.42
C LEU A 235 18.83 -9.86 10.20
N ASP A 236 17.70 -10.35 10.71
CA ASP A 236 17.34 -11.76 10.58
C ASP A 236 16.94 -12.11 9.13
N GLY A 237 16.20 -11.22 8.47
CA GLY A 237 15.94 -11.37 7.04
C GLY A 237 17.20 -11.25 6.19
N LEU A 238 18.11 -10.32 6.52
CA LEU A 238 19.40 -10.24 5.82
C LEU A 238 20.23 -11.53 5.98
N ARG A 239 20.27 -12.11 7.19
CA ARG A 239 20.96 -13.39 7.44
C ARG A 239 20.37 -14.54 6.62
N ARG A 240 19.06 -14.52 6.36
CA ARG A 240 18.42 -15.53 5.50
C ARG A 240 18.97 -15.45 4.07
N VAL A 241 19.01 -14.25 3.49
CA VAL A 241 19.54 -14.05 2.13
C VAL A 241 21.01 -14.44 2.04
N LEU A 242 21.83 -14.08 3.04
CA LEU A 242 23.24 -14.48 3.06
C LEU A 242 23.42 -16.00 3.04
N LYS A 243 22.62 -16.74 3.83
CA LYS A 243 22.64 -18.21 3.82
C LYS A 243 22.21 -18.82 2.48
N GLU A 244 21.26 -18.19 1.79
CA GLU A 244 20.82 -18.64 0.47
C GLU A 244 21.92 -18.41 -0.59
N LEU A 245 22.66 -17.30 -0.50
CA LEU A 245 23.80 -17.02 -1.37
C LEU A 245 24.98 -17.97 -1.13
N GLU A 246 25.29 -18.29 0.13
CA GLU A 246 26.33 -19.27 0.49
C GLU A 246 26.06 -20.68 -0.09
N GLN A 247 24.81 -21.01 -0.40
CA GLN A 247 24.43 -22.30 -1.00
C GLN A 247 24.57 -22.32 -2.54
N LEU A 248 24.80 -21.16 -3.17
CA LEU A 248 24.98 -21.05 -4.61
C LEU A 248 26.47 -21.12 -5.04
N GLU A 249 27.39 -21.01 -4.08
CA GLU A 249 28.84 -21.12 -4.26
C GLU A 249 29.36 -22.55 -3.99
#